data_AF-A0A3D6B8B9-F1
#
_entry.id   AF-A0A3D6B8B9-F1
#
_cell.length_a   1.000
_cell.length_b   1.000
_cell.length_c   1.000
_cell.angle_alpha   90.00
_cell.angle_beta   90.00
_cell.angle_gamma   90.00
#
_symmetry.space_group_name_H-M   'P 1'
#
loop_
_entity.id
_entity.type
_entity.pdbx_description
1 polymer ?
#
loop_
_entity_poly.entity_id
_entity_poly.type
_entity_poly.pdbx_seq_one_letter_code
_entity_poly.pdbx_strand_id
1 'polypeptide(L)'
;MDRDNKNIEKTILRKNSMTQKLLATIGENRLKELWVKYGMYKSAEILSMELQEYVSFSTMRYLSNLKNWRRRVNKLSPLYKGYLAGNVDPSYFKHLIFEEETQNEHNNISR
;
A
#
# COMPACT_ATOMS: atom_id res chain seq x y z
N MET A 1 -29.65 13.45 -8.38
CA MET A 1 -28.96 12.35 -7.69
C MET A 1 -27.61 12.91 -7.25
N ASP A 2 -27.57 13.79 -6.25
CA ASP A 2 -26.41 14.67 -6.05
C ASP A 2 -26.04 14.81 -4.57
N ARG A 3 -26.09 13.70 -3.81
CA ARG A 3 -25.60 13.65 -2.43
C ARG A 3 -24.16 13.16 -2.31
N ASP A 4 -23.63 12.51 -3.34
CA ASP A 4 -22.32 11.84 -3.25
C ASP A 4 -21.13 12.76 -3.58
N ASN A 5 -21.33 13.78 -4.43
CA ASN A 5 -20.27 14.73 -4.77
C ASN A 5 -19.92 15.72 -3.63
N LYS A 6 -20.84 15.96 -2.69
CA LYS A 6 -20.61 16.90 -1.57
C LYS A 6 -19.71 16.33 -0.45
N ASN A 7 -19.49 15.01 -0.43
CA ASN A 7 -18.62 14.36 0.56
C ASN A 7 -17.18 14.17 0.07
N ILE A 8 -16.95 14.18 -1.24
CA ILE A 8 -15.61 14.04 -1.83
C ILE A 8 -14.81 15.34 -1.61
N GLU A 9 -15.44 16.49 -1.81
CA GLU A 9 -14.82 17.80 -1.54
C GLU A 9 -14.68 18.09 -0.04
N LYS A 10 -15.49 17.48 0.84
CA LYS A 10 -15.37 17.65 2.31
C LYS A 10 -14.24 16.86 2.94
N THR A 11 -13.61 15.94 2.21
CA THR A 11 -12.27 15.44 2.55
C THR A 11 -11.22 16.45 2.08
N ILE A 12 -11.45 17.74 2.34
CA ILE A 12 -10.40 18.74 2.35
C ILE A 12 -9.37 18.18 3.32
N LEU A 13 -8.23 17.70 2.80
CA LEU A 13 -7.12 17.28 3.63
C LEU A 13 -6.94 18.36 4.69
N ARG A 14 -7.25 18.02 5.96
CA ARG A 14 -7.14 18.98 7.07
C ARG A 14 -5.76 19.59 6.96
N LYS A 15 -5.69 20.93 6.88
CA LYS A 15 -4.50 21.76 6.61
C LYS A 15 -3.24 21.47 7.45
N ASN A 16 -3.34 20.58 8.45
CA ASN A 16 -2.29 20.17 9.39
C ASN A 16 -2.27 18.65 9.63
N SER A 17 -2.80 17.83 8.71
CA SER A 17 -2.74 16.37 8.87
C SER A 17 -1.32 15.84 8.67
N MET A 18 -0.96 14.77 9.37
CA MET A 18 0.33 14.08 9.18
C MET A 18 0.57 13.73 7.70
N THR A 19 -0.49 13.36 6.97
CA THR A 19 -0.48 13.12 5.53
C THR A 19 0.01 14.32 4.72
N GLN A 20 -0.50 15.52 5.00
CA GLN A 20 -0.03 16.74 4.31
C GLN A 20 1.37 17.12 4.72
N LYS A 21 1.71 17.01 6.01
CA LYS A 21 3.06 17.27 6.49
C LYS A 21 4.06 16.41 5.73
N LEU A 22 3.81 15.10 5.65
CA LEU A 22 4.64 14.16 4.90
C LEU A 22 4.76 14.53 3.42
N LEU A 23 3.64 14.85 2.75
CA LEU A 23 3.67 15.25 1.34
C LEU A 23 4.48 16.53 1.11
N ALA A 24 4.41 17.49 2.03
CA ALA A 24 5.13 18.75 1.95
C ALA A 24 6.62 18.62 2.30
N THR A 25 6.99 17.79 3.29
CA THR A 25 8.38 17.67 3.78
C THR A 25 9.18 16.61 3.05
N ILE A 26 8.59 15.45 2.77
CA ILE A 26 9.28 14.29 2.17
C ILE A 26 9.06 14.24 0.65
N GLY A 27 7.90 14.70 0.20
CA GLY A 27 7.52 14.65 -1.22
C GLY A 27 6.88 13.32 -1.62
N GLU A 28 6.01 13.41 -2.62
CA GLU A 28 5.18 12.28 -3.05
C GLU A 28 5.99 11.09 -3.57
N ASN A 29 7.01 11.34 -4.39
CA ASN A 29 7.81 10.30 -5.03
C ASN A 29 8.54 9.41 -4.00
N ARG A 30 9.18 10.03 -3.01
CA ARG A 30 9.90 9.30 -1.96
C ARG A 30 8.96 8.52 -1.05
N LEU A 31 7.79 9.07 -0.73
CA LEU A 31 6.75 8.34 0.01
C LEU A 31 6.27 7.11 -0.77
N LYS A 32 6.09 7.23 -2.09
CA LYS A 32 5.74 6.10 -2.95
C LYS A 32 6.85 5.05 -3.01
N GLU A 33 8.12 5.46 -3.10
CA GLU A 33 9.26 4.54 -3.09
C GLU A 33 9.33 3.74 -1.78
N LEU A 34 9.21 4.43 -0.64
CA LEU A 34 9.16 3.78 0.67
C LEU A 34 7.96 2.81 0.74
N TRP A 35 6.78 3.25 0.31
CA TRP A 35 5.60 2.40 0.24
C TRP A 35 5.84 1.14 -0.60
N VAL A 36 6.39 1.26 -1.81
CA VAL A 36 6.62 0.13 -2.73
C VAL A 36 7.67 -0.82 -2.17
N LYS A 37 8.73 -0.30 -1.55
CA LYS A 37 9.84 -1.10 -1.02
C LYS A 37 9.46 -1.75 0.31
N TYR A 38 9.00 -0.98 1.28
CA TYR A 38 8.90 -1.37 2.68
C TYR A 38 7.48 -1.56 3.21
N GLY A 39 6.49 -0.91 2.61
CA GLY A 39 5.07 -1.09 2.95
C GLY A 39 4.70 -0.29 4.19
N MET A 40 3.49 -0.47 4.75
CA MET A 40 3.01 0.49 5.76
C MET A 40 3.86 0.56 7.03
N TYR A 41 4.24 -0.59 7.60
CA TYR A 41 4.90 -0.62 8.91
C TYR A 41 6.31 -0.04 8.84
N LYS A 42 7.18 -0.62 7.99
CA LYS A 42 8.59 -0.21 7.94
C LYS A 42 8.77 1.19 7.32
N SER A 43 7.91 1.59 6.39
CA SER A 43 7.92 2.99 5.91
C SER A 43 7.58 3.98 7.01
N ALA A 44 6.57 3.68 7.83
CA ALA A 44 6.17 4.57 8.92
C ALA A 44 7.25 4.68 10.01
N GLU A 45 7.95 3.59 10.32
CA GLU A 45 9.13 3.60 11.21
C GLU A 45 10.24 4.51 10.67
N ILE A 46 10.63 4.34 9.40
CA ILE A 46 11.66 5.18 8.74
C ILE A 46 11.25 6.65 8.77
N LEU A 47 10.02 6.96 8.37
CA LEU A 47 9.51 8.33 8.36
C LEU A 47 9.46 8.93 9.77
N SER A 48 9.16 8.12 10.79
CA SER A 48 9.15 8.58 12.17
C SER A 48 10.55 8.99 12.64
N MET A 49 11.56 8.20 12.26
CA MET A 49 12.96 8.51 12.56
C MET A 49 13.43 9.76 11.79
N GLU A 50 13.10 9.90 10.51
CA GLU A 50 13.53 11.05 9.71
C GLU A 50 12.91 12.37 10.19
N LEU A 51 11.65 12.34 10.61
CA LEU A 51 10.94 13.54 11.08
C LEU A 51 11.10 13.80 12.58
N GLN A 52 11.71 12.87 13.32
CA GLN A 52 11.77 12.88 14.78
C GLN A 52 10.37 13.04 15.41
N GLU A 53 9.37 12.42 14.80
CA GLU A 53 7.96 12.50 15.20
C GLU A 53 7.25 11.19 14.86
N TYR A 54 6.26 10.79 15.66
CA TYR A 54 5.51 9.56 15.39
C TYR A 54 4.68 9.65 14.10
N VAL A 55 4.96 8.75 13.15
CA VAL A 55 4.13 8.51 11.96
C VAL A 55 3.43 7.17 12.12
N SER A 56 2.10 7.17 12.11
CA SER A 56 1.32 5.94 12.17
C SER A 56 1.44 5.13 10.87
N PHE A 57 1.50 3.79 10.99
CA PHE A 57 1.42 2.88 9.84
C PHE A 57 0.15 3.12 9.01
N SER A 58 -0.96 3.49 9.66
CA SER A 58 -2.23 3.81 9.01
C SER A 58 -2.11 5.03 8.09
N THR A 59 -1.21 5.97 8.37
CA THR A 59 -0.94 7.11 7.50
C THR A 59 -0.41 6.65 6.14
N MET A 60 0.52 5.69 6.13
CA MET A 60 1.05 5.13 4.87
C MET A 60 0.00 4.32 4.11
N ARG A 61 -0.86 3.56 4.82
CA ARG A 61 -2.00 2.87 4.20
C ARG A 61 -3.02 3.85 3.61
N TYR A 62 -3.28 4.95 4.31
CA TYR A 62 -4.18 5.99 3.83
C TYR A 62 -3.63 6.67 2.58
N LEU A 63 -2.35 7.04 2.59
CA LEU A 63 -1.67 7.64 1.43
C LEU A 63 -1.72 6.71 0.21
N SER A 64 -1.42 5.43 0.37
CA SER A 64 -1.45 4.49 -0.75
C SER A 64 -2.85 4.34 -1.35
N ASN A 65 -3.90 4.33 -0.51
CA ASN A 65 -5.28 4.34 -1.00
C ASN A 65 -5.63 5.67 -1.68
N LEU A 66 -5.31 6.81 -1.07
CA LEU A 66 -5.63 8.14 -1.60
C LEU A 66 -4.97 8.40 -2.97
N LYS A 67 -3.75 7.91 -3.15
CA LYS A 67 -2.94 8.12 -4.36
C LYS A 67 -2.91 6.91 -5.29
N ASN A 68 -3.72 5.89 -5.02
CA ASN A 68 -3.77 4.64 -5.79
C ASN A 68 -2.40 3.97 -5.97
N TRP A 69 -1.53 4.05 -4.96
CA TRP A 69 -0.23 3.38 -5.00
C TRP A 69 -0.39 1.89 -4.74
N ARG A 70 0.12 1.11 -5.68
CA ARG A 70 0.11 -0.36 -5.58
C ARG A 70 1.51 -0.88 -5.35
N ARG A 71 1.61 -1.98 -4.60
CA ARG A 71 2.88 -2.70 -4.40
C ARG A 71 2.69 -4.20 -4.52
N ARG A 72 3.76 -4.90 -4.88
CA ARG A 72 3.78 -6.37 -4.83
C ARG A 72 3.71 -6.85 -3.39
N VAL A 73 2.94 -7.91 -3.17
CA VAL A 73 2.90 -8.62 -1.90
C VAL A 73 4.21 -9.36 -1.71
N ASN A 74 4.73 -9.37 -0.49
CA ASN A 74 5.87 -10.21 -0.16
C ASN A 74 5.42 -11.68 -0.21
N LYS A 75 6.05 -12.47 -1.08
CA LYS A 75 5.74 -13.90 -1.24
C LYS A 75 5.92 -14.73 0.03
N LEU A 76 6.79 -14.29 0.94
CA LEU A 76 7.02 -14.95 2.24
C LEU A 76 5.96 -14.58 3.29
N SER A 77 5.14 -13.56 3.04
CA SER A 77 4.15 -13.10 4.01
C SER A 77 3.01 -14.11 4.21
N PRO A 78 2.46 -14.20 5.43
CA PRO A 78 1.26 -15.02 5.68
C PRO A 78 0.09 -14.66 4.77
N LEU A 79 -0.02 -13.39 4.38
CA LEU A 79 -1.05 -12.91 3.47
C LEU A 79 -0.93 -13.56 2.08
N TYR A 80 0.27 -13.62 1.52
CA TYR A 80 0.50 -14.27 0.22
C TYR A 80 0.27 -15.78 0.30
N LYS A 81 0.69 -16.42 1.39
CA LYS A 81 0.42 -17.85 1.64
C LYS A 81 -1.09 -18.13 1.71
N GLY A 82 -1.84 -17.26 2.39
CA GLY A 82 -3.30 -17.34 2.45
C GLY A 82 -3.96 -17.15 1.08
N TYR A 83 -3.43 -16.26 0.24
CA TYR A 83 -3.88 -16.07 -1.15
C TYR A 83 -3.66 -17.32 -1.98
N LEU A 84 -2.45 -17.90 -1.96
CA LEU A 84 -2.15 -19.15 -2.69
C LEU A 84 -3.02 -20.32 -2.23
N ALA A 85 -3.38 -20.36 -0.95
CA ALA A 85 -4.26 -21.39 -0.39
C ALA A 85 -5.76 -21.16 -0.68
N GLY A 86 -6.13 -20.09 -1.39
CA GLY A 86 -7.53 -19.73 -1.67
C GLY A 86 -8.30 -19.17 -0.48
N ASN A 87 -7.64 -18.92 0.65
CA ASN A 87 -8.26 -18.39 1.88
C ASN A 87 -8.36 -16.86 1.90
N VAL A 88 -7.67 -16.19 0.99
CA VAL A 88 -7.63 -14.72 0.90
C VAL A 88 -8.02 -14.31 -0.52
N ASP A 89 -9.14 -13.60 -0.63
CA ASP A 89 -9.55 -12.96 -1.87
C ASP A 89 -8.72 -11.67 -2.09
N PRO A 90 -7.94 -11.57 -3.18
CA PRO A 90 -7.14 -10.38 -3.48
C PRO A 90 -8.00 -9.12 -3.72
N SER A 91 -9.30 -9.26 -4.05
CA SER A 91 -10.21 -8.13 -4.29
C SER A 91 -10.35 -7.20 -3.08
N TYR A 92 -10.15 -7.72 -1.87
CA TYR A 92 -10.17 -6.95 -0.62
C TYR A 92 -8.94 -6.03 -0.44
N PHE A 93 -7.89 -6.21 -1.25
CA PHE A 93 -6.60 -5.52 -1.10
C PHE A 93 -6.22 -4.72 -2.35
N LYS A 94 -6.99 -3.67 -2.67
CA LYS A 94 -6.79 -2.82 -3.88
C LYS A 94 -5.37 -2.22 -4.03
N HIS A 95 -4.67 -1.99 -2.91
CA HIS A 95 -3.32 -1.42 -2.87
C HIS A 95 -2.20 -2.49 -3.00
N LEU A 96 -2.57 -3.76 -3.13
CA LEU A 96 -1.65 -4.87 -3.28
C LEU A 96 -1.77 -5.51 -4.68
N ILE A 97 -0.66 -6.08 -5.14
CA ILE A 97 -0.55 -6.87 -6.36
C ILE A 97 -0.12 -8.26 -5.92
N PHE A 98 -1.02 -9.21 -6.06
CA PHE A 98 -0.73 -10.63 -5.94
C PHE A 98 -0.37 -11.13 -7.33
N GLU A 99 0.84 -11.63 -7.51
CA GLU A 99 1.28 -12.25 -8.76
C GLU A 99 1.17 -13.76 -8.55
N GLU A 100 0.52 -14.46 -9.47
CA GLU A 100 0.57 -15.91 -9.51
C GLU A 100 1.99 -16.34 -9.91
N GLU A 101 2.52 -17.38 -9.27
CA GLU A 101 3.66 -18.06 -9.86
C GLU A 101 3.12 -18.80 -11.07
N THR A 102 3.39 -18.29 -12.27
CA THR A 102 3.29 -19.10 -13.48
C THR A 102 4.11 -20.35 -13.20
N GLN A 103 3.44 -21.49 -12.99
CA GLN A 103 4.10 -22.78 -13.02
C GLN A 103 4.71 -22.89 -14.41
N ASN A 104 6.01 -22.61 -14.53
CA ASN A 104 6.73 -22.91 -15.75
C ASN A 104 6.51 -24.39 -16.04
N GLU A 105 6.01 -24.66 -17.24
CA GLU A 105 5.80 -25.95 -17.86
C GLU A 105 7.08 -26.79 -17.83
N HIS A 106 7.36 -27.46 -16.70
CA HIS A 106 8.41 -28.46 -16.59
C HIS A 106 7.84 -29.88 -16.40
N ASN A 107 6.60 -30.11 -16.84
CA ASN A 107 5.98 -31.43 -16.89
C ASN A 107 5.71 -31.90 -18.33
N ASN A 108 6.68 -31.73 -19.23
CA ASN A 108 6.70 -32.45 -20.51
C ASN A 108 8.12 -32.94 -20.84
N ILE A 109 8.61 -33.88 -20.04
CA ILE A 109 9.52 -34.91 -20.55
C ILE A 109 8.92 -36.26 -20.15
N SER A 110 7.88 -36.66 -20.88
CA SER A 110 7.66 -38.08 -21.15
C SER A 110 8.41 -38.43 -22.43
N ARG A 111 9.50 -39.17 -22.30
CA ARG A 111 9.82 -40.35 -23.11
C ARG A 111 11.01 -41.09 -22.50
#